data_AF-A0A4P9UVY9-F1
#
_entry.id   AF-A0A4P9UVY9-F1
#
_cell.length_a   1.000
_cell.length_b   1.000
_cell.length_c   1.000
_cell.angle_alpha   90.00
_cell.angle_beta   90.00
_cell.angle_gamma   90.00
#
_symmetry.space_group_name_H-M   'P 1'
#
loop_
_entity.id
_entity.type
_entity.pdbx_description
1 polymer ?
#
loop_
_entity_poly.entity_id
_entity_poly.type
_entity_poly.pdbx_seq_one_letter_code
_entity_poly.pdbx_strand_id
1 'polypeptide(L)'
;MSSQYPPLTCKEVKKILAYLGFVARPQKGKSHEQWVKEHDATLYKVTVDCPTKSPFTQTLIKSMAAQAGMTKKEFYRIFRLIKYPRTAGTDHKIGCSTPDTFYPKKSSW
;
A
#
# COMPACT_ATOMS: atom_id res chain seq x y z
N MET A 1 -4.44 -19.50 -11.67
CA MET A 1 -3.91 -18.13 -11.47
C MET A 1 -2.75 -18.22 -10.49
N SER A 2 -1.49 -18.29 -10.96
CA SER A 2 -0.32 -18.42 -10.09
C SER A 2 -0.14 -17.16 -9.23
N SER A 3 -0.16 -17.32 -7.91
CA SER A 3 0.03 -16.18 -7.00
C SER A 3 1.52 -15.85 -6.92
N GLN A 4 1.99 -14.98 -7.80
CA GLN A 4 3.38 -14.48 -7.76
C GLN A 4 3.70 -13.68 -6.49
N TYR A 5 2.69 -13.35 -5.68
CA TYR A 5 2.86 -12.61 -4.44
C TYR A 5 2.23 -13.35 -3.26
N PRO A 6 2.87 -13.35 -2.08
CA PRO A 6 2.30 -13.93 -0.88
C PRO A 6 1.05 -13.15 -0.45
N PRO A 7 0.06 -13.81 0.19
CA PRO A 7 -1.07 -13.10 0.74
C PRO A 7 -0.60 -12.15 1.84
N LEU A 8 -1.17 -10.94 1.88
CA LEU A 8 -0.86 -9.95 2.91
C LEU A 8 -1.79 -10.11 4.10
N THR A 9 -1.23 -9.96 5.29
CA THR A 9 -1.99 -9.91 6.54
C THR A 9 -2.49 -8.49 6.82
N CYS A 10 -3.53 -8.40 7.65
CA CYS A 10 -4.02 -7.15 8.22
C CYS A 10 -2.89 -6.23 8.75
N LYS A 11 -1.94 -6.79 9.51
CA LYS A 11 -0.83 -6.03 10.10
C LYS A 11 0.10 -5.45 9.03
N GLU A 12 0.35 -6.19 7.97
CA GLU A 12 1.23 -5.77 6.87
C GLU A 12 0.59 -4.66 6.04
N VAL A 13 -0.71 -4.77 5.73
CA VAL A 13 -1.47 -3.72 5.05
C VAL A 13 -1.44 -2.41 5.86
N LYS A 14 -1.67 -2.48 7.18
CA LYS A 14 -1.57 -1.30 8.06
C LYS A 14 -0.19 -0.65 8.03
N LYS A 15 0.88 -1.45 8.04
CA LYS A 15 2.26 -0.92 7.93
C LYS A 15 2.47 -0.19 6.62
N ILE A 16 1.98 -0.73 5.51
CA ILE A 16 2.07 -0.10 4.18
C ILE A 16 1.28 1.22 4.17
N LEU A 17 0.04 1.21 4.68
CA LEU A 17 -0.80 2.41 4.77
C LEU A 17 -0.16 3.50 5.64
N ALA A 18 0.37 3.13 6.80
CA ALA A 18 1.11 4.05 7.67
C ALA A 18 2.35 4.62 6.97
N TYR A 19 3.12 3.79 6.26
CA TYR A 19 4.28 4.24 5.48
C TYR A 19 3.89 5.21 4.34
N LEU A 20 2.71 5.01 3.75
CA LEU A 20 2.15 5.90 2.73
C LEU A 20 1.59 7.22 3.30
N GLY A 21 1.57 7.38 4.62
CA GLY A 21 1.03 8.56 5.30
C GLY A 21 -0.49 8.51 5.53
N PHE A 22 -1.12 7.34 5.45
CA PHE A 22 -2.50 7.20 5.89
C PHE A 22 -2.58 7.16 7.41
N VAL A 23 -3.63 7.76 7.96
CA VAL A 23 -3.92 7.79 9.39
C VAL A 23 -5.17 6.96 9.66
N ALA A 24 -5.10 6.07 10.65
CA ALA A 24 -6.24 5.30 11.11
C ALA A 24 -7.26 6.21 11.78
N ARG A 25 -8.52 6.13 11.36
CA ARG A 25 -9.62 6.82 12.03
C ARG A 25 -10.16 5.94 13.17
N PRO A 26 -10.37 6.49 14.38
CA PRO A 26 -11.01 5.76 15.44
C PRO A 26 -12.45 5.43 15.03
N GLN A 27 -12.83 4.16 15.11
CA GLN A 27 -14.20 3.73 14.86
C GLN A 27 -14.69 2.81 15.99
N LYS A 28 -16.00 2.83 16.22
CA LYS A 28 -16.64 2.05 17.29
C LYS A 28 -16.76 0.55 16.97
N GLY A 29 -16.54 0.14 15.72
CA GLY A 29 -16.56 -1.26 15.27
C GLY A 29 -15.17 -1.91 15.24
N LYS A 30 -15.06 -3.17 15.66
CA LYS A 30 -13.78 -3.92 15.71
C LYS A 30 -13.47 -4.75 14.45
N SER A 31 -14.37 -4.72 13.45
CA SER A 31 -14.32 -5.64 12.29
C SER A 31 -13.78 -5.02 10.99
N HIS A 32 -13.73 -3.70 10.93
CA HIS A 32 -13.22 -2.94 9.80
C HIS A 32 -12.40 -1.79 10.36
N GLU A 33 -11.34 -1.39 9.67
CA GLU A 33 -10.52 -0.23 10.01
C GLU A 33 -10.49 0.74 8.84
N GLN A 34 -10.80 2.00 9.08
CA GLN A 34 -10.79 3.05 8.06
C GLN A 34 -9.50 3.83 8.17
N TRP A 35 -8.79 3.95 7.06
CA TRP A 35 -7.54 4.67 6.92
C TRP A 35 -7.75 5.79 5.92
N VAL A 36 -7.38 7.02 6.30
CA VAL A 36 -7.57 8.20 5.45
C VAL A 36 -6.24 8.88 5.19
N LYS A 37 -6.10 9.45 4.00
CA LYS A 37 -4.98 10.31 3.61
C LYS A 37 -5.51 11.45 2.78
N GLU A 38 -5.05 12.66 3.05
CA GLU A 38 -5.30 13.82 2.21
C GLU A 38 -4.05 14.09 1.36
N HIS A 39 -4.22 14.21 0.05
CA HIS A 39 -3.15 14.54 -0.88
C HIS A 39 -3.73 15.33 -2.06
N ASP A 40 -3.14 16.49 -2.39
CA ASP A 40 -3.60 17.37 -3.47
C ASP A 40 -5.12 17.65 -3.44
N ALA A 41 -5.64 18.05 -2.27
CA ALA A 41 -7.07 18.27 -2.01
C ALA A 41 -7.99 17.05 -2.24
N THR A 42 -7.42 15.86 -2.45
CA THR A 42 -8.15 14.60 -2.60
C THR A 42 -8.06 13.78 -1.32
N LEU A 43 -9.22 13.39 -0.79
CA LEU A 43 -9.31 12.49 0.36
C LEU A 43 -9.34 11.03 -0.12
N TYR A 44 -8.26 10.31 0.13
CA TYR A 44 -8.18 8.87 -0.08
C TYR A 44 -8.68 8.16 1.18
N LYS A 45 -9.61 7.21 1.00
CA LYS A 45 -10.15 6.39 2.09
C LYS A 45 -9.99 4.91 1.73
N VAL A 46 -9.23 4.19 2.56
CA VAL A 46 -9.03 2.75 2.45
C VAL A 46 -9.74 2.06 3.61
N THR A 47 -10.53 1.03 3.30
CA THR A 47 -11.17 0.19 4.33
C THR A 47 -10.44 -1.14 4.41
N VAL A 48 -9.93 -1.46 5.60
CA VAL A 48 -9.18 -2.69 5.87
C VAL A 48 -10.04 -3.60 6.73
N ASP A 49 -10.44 -4.75 6.18
CA ASP A 49 -11.30 -5.72 6.85
C ASP A 49 -10.49 -6.60 7.82
N CYS A 50 -10.17 -6.04 8.98
CA CYS A 50 -9.51 -6.74 10.08
C CYS A 50 -10.51 -7.06 11.19
N PRO A 51 -10.59 -8.29 11.74
CA PRO A 51 -9.57 -9.35 11.67
C PRO A 51 -9.93 -10.62 10.87
N THR A 52 -11.18 -10.82 10.46
CA THR A 52 -11.68 -12.15 10.00
C THR A 52 -11.26 -12.55 8.59
N LYS A 53 -10.83 -11.60 7.75
CA LYS A 53 -10.49 -11.83 6.34
C LYS A 53 -8.98 -12.00 6.09
N SER A 54 -8.19 -12.17 7.14
CA SER A 54 -6.75 -12.41 7.04
C SER A 54 -6.48 -13.92 6.99
N PRO A 55 -5.67 -14.43 6.05
CA PRO A 55 -4.92 -13.73 5.00
C PRO A 55 -5.79 -13.19 3.85
N PHE A 56 -5.50 -11.96 3.37
CA PHE A 56 -6.28 -11.35 2.29
C PHE A 56 -6.02 -12.02 0.95
N THR A 57 -7.08 -12.16 0.15
CA THR A 57 -6.98 -12.62 -1.24
C THR A 57 -6.35 -11.54 -2.13
N GLN A 58 -5.76 -11.98 -3.24
CA GLN A 58 -5.12 -11.08 -4.22
C GLN A 58 -6.09 -10.05 -4.81
N THR A 59 -7.38 -10.37 -4.89
CA THR A 59 -8.44 -9.47 -5.37
C THR A 59 -8.72 -8.37 -4.36
N LEU A 60 -8.78 -8.70 -3.07
CA LEU A 60 -8.98 -7.72 -2.01
C LEU A 60 -7.79 -6.78 -1.88
N ILE A 61 -6.55 -7.29 -1.98
CA ILE A 61 -5.34 -6.46 -2.00
C ILE A 61 -5.35 -5.51 -3.19
N LYS A 62 -5.77 -5.98 -4.38
CA LYS A 62 -5.93 -5.11 -5.56
C LYS A 62 -6.95 -3.99 -5.30
N SER A 63 -8.08 -4.31 -4.65
CA SER A 63 -9.11 -3.33 -4.30
C SER A 63 -8.59 -2.28 -3.30
N MET A 64 -7.87 -2.70 -2.25
CA MET A 64 -7.30 -1.78 -1.27
C MET A 64 -6.22 -0.89 -1.88
N ALA A 65 -5.36 -1.44 -2.75
CA ALA A 65 -4.36 -0.66 -3.47
C ALA A 65 -5.02 0.40 -4.37
N ALA A 66 -6.08 0.03 -5.09
CA ALA A 66 -6.84 0.96 -5.93
C ALA A 66 -7.49 2.09 -5.11
N GLN A 67 -8.03 1.80 -3.93
CA GLN A 67 -8.54 2.82 -3.00
C GLN A 67 -7.45 3.78 -2.52
N ALA A 68 -6.20 3.29 -2.39
CA ALA A 68 -5.04 4.10 -2.06
C ALA A 68 -4.47 4.87 -3.28
N GLY A 69 -5.08 4.74 -4.47
CA GLY A 69 -4.59 5.35 -5.70
C GLY A 69 -3.37 4.67 -6.31
N MET A 70 -3.10 3.40 -5.96
CA MET A 70 -1.91 2.66 -6.38
C MET A 70 -2.25 1.36 -7.08
N THR A 71 -1.29 0.83 -7.83
CA THR A 71 -1.38 -0.52 -8.39
C THR A 71 -0.98 -1.58 -7.37
N LYS A 72 -1.48 -2.81 -7.55
CA LYS A 72 -1.07 -3.97 -6.74
C LYS A 72 0.46 -4.15 -6.71
N LYS A 73 1.15 -3.91 -7.84
CA LYS A 73 2.62 -4.07 -7.94
C LYS A 73 3.35 -3.08 -7.03
N GLU A 74 2.93 -1.82 -7.03
CA GLU A 74 3.52 -0.79 -6.17
C GLU A 74 3.28 -1.08 -4.69
N PHE A 75 2.07 -1.55 -4.35
CA PHE A 75 1.72 -1.95 -3.00
C PHE A 75 2.68 -3.03 -2.45
N TYR A 76 2.95 -4.07 -3.25
CA TYR A 76 3.93 -5.11 -2.90
C TYR A 76 5.38 -4.63 -2.91
N ARG A 77 5.72 -3.65 -3.76
CA ARG A 77 7.06 -3.04 -3.76
C ARG A 77 7.30 -2.33 -2.43
N ILE A 78 6.35 -1.54 -1.94
CA ILE A 78 6.44 -0.87 -0.64
C ILE A 78 6.52 -1.89 0.50
N PHE A 79 5.66 -2.91 0.46
CA PHE A 79 5.73 -4.01 1.42
C PHE A 79 7.14 -4.61 1.52
N ARG A 80 7.78 -4.87 0.37
CA ARG A 80 9.13 -5.42 0.31
C ARG A 80 10.16 -4.45 0.88
N LEU A 81 10.04 -3.15 0.61
CA LEU A 81 10.92 -2.11 1.15
C LEU A 81 10.83 -2.02 2.68
N ILE A 82 9.63 -2.14 3.25
CA ILE A 82 9.41 -2.12 4.70
C ILE A 82 9.91 -3.41 5.35
N LYS A 83 9.68 -4.56 4.71
CA LYS A 83 10.04 -5.88 5.27
C LYS A 83 11.54 -6.16 5.19
N TYR A 84 12.19 -5.70 4.13
CA TYR A 84 13.61 -5.87 3.88
C TYR A 84 14.24 -4.49 3.66
N PRO A 85 14.41 -3.70 4.75
CA PRO A 85 15.13 -2.45 4.64
C PRO A 85 16.52 -2.76 4.10
N ARG A 86 16.88 -2.17 2.96
CA ARG A 86 18.20 -2.35 2.36
C ARG A 86 19.19 -1.76 3.37
N THR A 87 19.91 -2.63 4.10
CA THR A 87 21.06 -2.20 4.90
C THR A 87 22.06 -1.59 3.92
N ALA A 88 22.33 -0.30 4.07
CA ALA A 88 23.35 0.39 3.29
C ALA A 88 24.70 -0.29 3.59
N GLY A 89 25.14 -1.17 2.69
CA GLY A 89 26.31 -2.01 2.93
C GLY A 89 26.45 -3.10 1.88
N THR A 90 26.58 -2.70 0.61
CA THR A 90 27.50 -3.23 -0.40
C THR A 90 27.05 -2.76 -1.78
N ASP A 91 27.89 -1.89 -2.35
CA ASP A 91 27.96 -1.58 -3.77
C ASP A 91 28.03 -2.89 -4.57
N HIS A 92 27.12 -3.06 -5.53
CA HIS A 92 27.38 -3.69 -6.83
C HIS A 92 26.28 -3.24 -7.80
N LYS A 93 26.65 -2.25 -8.63
CA LYS A 93 26.09 -1.87 -9.94
C LYS A 93 24.85 -2.65 -10.38
N ILE A 94 23.66 -2.11 -10.09
CA ILE A 94 22.47 -2.34 -10.93
C ILE A 94 22.11 -0.97 -11.48
N GLY A 95 22.23 -0.85 -12.80
CA GLY A 95 22.08 0.40 -13.54
C GLY A 95 20.82 1.17 -13.19
N CYS A 96 20.92 2.49 -13.34
CA CYS A 96 19.80 3.41 -13.32
C CYS A 96 18.59 2.83 -14.06
N SER A 97 17.58 2.44 -13.30
CA SER A 97 16.20 2.54 -13.73
C SER A 97 15.54 3.37 -12.64
N THR A 98 15.54 4.68 -12.89
CA THR A 98 14.74 5.65 -12.16
C THR A 98 13.34 5.07 -11.96
N PRO A 99 12.79 5.03 -10.74
CA PRO A 99 11.35 5.00 -10.63
C PRO A 99 10.89 6.37 -11.14
N ASP A 100 10.36 6.40 -12.36
CA ASP A 100 9.57 7.54 -12.82
C ASP A 100 8.65 7.93 -11.67
N THR A 101 8.83 9.16 -11.22
CA THR A 101 7.89 9.91 -10.40
C THR A 101 6.53 9.87 -11.07
N PHE A 102 5.72 8.87 -10.72
CA PHE A 102 4.31 8.82 -11.07
C PHE A 102 3.50 9.32 -9.86
N TYR A 103 3.52 10.64 -9.68
CA TYR A 103 2.41 11.39 -9.08
C TYR A 103 1.78 12.23 -10.21
N PRO A 104 0.47 12.53 -10.11
CA PRO A 104 -0.46 12.51 -11.23
C PRO A 104 -0.29 13.68 -12.21
N LYS A 105 -0.56 13.41 -13.50
CA LYS A 105 -0.84 14.47 -14.48
C LYS A 105 -2.02 15.31 -13.96
N LYS A 106 -1.73 16.56 -13.61
CA LYS A 106 -2.75 17.61 -13.47
C LYS A 106 -3.40 17.82 -14.84
N SER A 107 -4.67 17.45 -14.99
CA SER A 107 -5.50 17.92 -16.11
C SER A 107 -6.06 19.28 -15.74
N SER A 108 -5.45 20.32 -16.29
CA SER A 108 -5.97 21.68 -16.37
C SER A 108 -7.00 21.75 -17.49
N TRP A 109 -8.23 22.15 -17.18
CA TRP A 109 -9.15 22.87 -18.07
C TRP A 109 -10.00 23.80 -17.21
#